data_AF-W3X8R9-F1
#
_entry.id   AF-W3X8R9-F1
#
_cell.length_a   1.000
_cell.length_b   1.000
_cell.length_c   1.000
_cell.angle_alpha   90.00
_cell.angle_beta   90.00
_cell.angle_gamma   90.00
#
_symmetry.space_group_name_H-M   'P 1'
#
loop_
_entity.id
_entity.type
_entity.pdbx_description
1 polymer ?
#
loop_
_entity_poly.entity_id
_entity_poly.type
_entity_poly.pdbx_seq_one_letter_code
_entity_poly.pdbx_strand_id
1 'polypeptide(L)'
;MLTQDDVYQGYISPKGTVVLANTWAIHNDEAEYDQPELFIPDRFMDNEYGARFPVDGKMDDHRRTSYAFGAVRRVCPGQRLAKNSLMLNMAKIAWAFGSAPEPSTWTTTSAPPTQIVF
;
A
#
# COMPACT_ATOMS: atom_id res chain seq x y z
N MET A 1 1.74 12.91 20.75
CA MET A 1 2.69 13.65 21.60
C MET A 1 3.32 12.67 22.56
N LEU A 2 4.64 12.76 22.77
CA LEU A 2 5.34 11.93 23.75
C LEU A 2 4.89 12.27 25.17
N THR A 3 4.62 11.25 25.99
CA THR A 3 4.20 11.39 27.39
C THR A 3 5.37 11.54 28.36
N GLN A 4 6.57 11.16 27.91
CA GLN A 4 7.86 11.24 28.61
C GLN A 4 8.98 11.47 27.60
N ASP A 5 10.17 11.80 28.08
CA ASP A 5 11.37 11.86 27.25
C ASP A 5 11.68 10.46 26.69
N ASP A 6 12.11 10.40 25.44
CA ASP A 6 12.44 9.14 24.76
C ASP A 6 13.78 9.24 24.04
N VAL A 7 14.47 8.12 23.92
CA VAL A 7 15.76 8.03 23.22
C VAL A 7 15.66 6.96 22.15
N TYR A 8 15.80 7.37 20.89
CA TYR A 8 15.75 6.47 19.75
C TYR A 8 16.98 6.68 18.87
N GLN A 9 17.73 5.60 18.60
CA GLN A 9 18.96 5.63 17.79
C GLN A 9 19.95 6.75 18.18
N GLY A 10 20.07 7.04 19.48
CA GLY A 10 20.95 8.10 20.00
C GLY A 10 20.37 9.51 19.96
N TYR A 11 19.18 9.71 19.38
CA TYR A 11 18.46 10.98 19.39
C TYR A 11 17.54 11.08 20.59
N ILE A 12 17.61 12.21 21.30
CA ILE A 12 16.75 12.50 22.46
C ILE A 12 15.55 13.30 21.98
N SER A 13 14.35 12.76 22.17
CA SER A 13 13.07 13.43 21.92
C SER A 13 12.41 13.82 23.25
N PRO A 14 12.33 15.12 23.58
CA PRO A 14 11.72 15.54 24.83
C PRO A 14 10.24 15.20 24.93
N LYS A 15 9.76 15.04 26.16
CA LYS A 15 8.33 14.98 26.50
C LYS A 15 7.63 16.15 25.83
N GLY A 16 6.52 15.85 25.18
CA GLY A 16 5.79 16.86 24.42
C GLY A 16 6.09 16.88 22.92
N THR A 17 7.08 16.11 22.44
CA THR A 17 7.35 16.03 21.00
C THR A 17 6.16 15.40 20.24
N VAL A 18 5.80 15.99 19.10
CA VAL A 18 4.82 15.39 18.18
C VAL A 18 5.55 14.43 17.25
N VAL A 19 5.10 13.18 17.21
CA VAL A 19 5.64 12.15 16.32
C VAL A 19 4.61 11.85 15.24
N LEU A 20 5.05 11.90 13.99
CA LEU A 20 4.25 11.59 12.81
C LEU A 20 4.83 10.35 12.13
N ALA A 21 4.00 9.34 11.90
CA ALA A 21 4.38 8.20 11.08
C ALA A 21 4.23 8.58 9.61
N ASN A 22 5.34 8.71 8.88
CA ASN A 22 5.31 8.99 7.45
C ASN A 22 5.02 7.71 6.67
N THR A 23 3.74 7.37 6.57
CA THR A 23 3.29 6.18 5.86
C THR A 23 3.61 6.24 4.37
N TRP A 24 3.65 7.43 3.76
CA TRP A 24 4.03 7.56 2.35
C TRP A 24 5.47 7.13 2.13
N ALA A 25 6.41 7.65 2.92
CA ALA A 25 7.82 7.29 2.82
C ALA A 25 8.05 5.79 3.08
N ILE A 26 7.35 5.20 4.07
CA ILE A 26 7.45 3.77 4.36
C ILE A 26 7.05 2.91 3.15
N HIS A 27 5.95 3.25 2.45
CA HIS A 27 5.53 2.48 1.26
C HIS A 27 6.30 2.84 -0.01
N ASN A 28 7.12 3.90 0.01
CA ASN A 28 7.92 4.35 -1.13
C ASN A 28 9.43 4.21 -0.90
N ASP A 29 9.84 3.39 0.05
CA ASP A 29 11.26 3.15 0.33
C ASP A 29 11.85 2.21 -0.74
N GLU A 30 12.79 2.72 -1.53
CA GLU A 30 13.51 1.98 -2.57
C GLU A 30 14.39 0.85 -2.00
N ALA A 31 14.76 0.90 -0.72
CA ALA A 31 15.47 -0.19 -0.07
C ALA A 31 14.56 -1.40 0.18
N GLU A 32 13.25 -1.18 0.24
CA GLU A 32 12.25 -2.17 0.62
C GLU A 32 11.42 -2.66 -0.58
N TYR A 33 11.12 -1.77 -1.51
CA TYR A 33 10.23 -2.01 -2.64
C TYR A 33 10.95 -1.70 -3.96
N ASP A 34 10.93 -2.65 -4.91
CA ASP A 34 11.45 -2.38 -6.26
C ASP A 34 10.47 -1.46 -7.01
N GLN A 35 10.96 -0.35 -7.58
CA GLN A 35 10.14 0.64 -8.33
C GLN A 35 8.85 1.02 -7.55
N PRO A 36 8.97 1.61 -6.34
CA PRO A 36 7.84 1.89 -5.46
C PRO A 36 6.80 2.85 -6.06
N GLU A 37 7.23 3.71 -6.97
CA GLU A 37 6.40 4.71 -7.66
C GLU A 37 5.47 4.10 -8.70
N LEU A 38 5.75 2.87 -9.14
CA LEU A 38 4.95 2.16 -10.15
C LEU A 38 3.88 1.29 -9.50
N PHE A 39 2.67 1.33 -10.07
CA PHE A 39 1.58 0.43 -9.69
C PHE A 39 1.83 -0.97 -10.26
N ILE A 40 2.45 -1.85 -9.45
CA ILE A 40 2.75 -3.24 -9.82
C ILE A 40 2.05 -4.17 -8.81
N PRO A 41 0.81 -4.62 -9.07
CA PRO A 41 0.06 -5.50 -8.16
C PRO A 41 0.73 -6.86 -7.91
N ASP A 42 1.39 -7.40 -8.93
CA ASP A 42 1.96 -8.75 -8.91
C ASP A 42 3.02 -8.95 -7.80
N ARG A 43 3.64 -7.87 -7.31
CA ARG A 43 4.61 -7.93 -6.21
C ARG A 43 4.04 -8.56 -4.93
N PHE A 44 2.72 -8.53 -4.76
CA PHE A 44 2.04 -9.06 -3.58
C PHE A 44 1.64 -10.55 -3.72
N MET A 45 1.87 -11.17 -4.88
CA MET A 45 1.46 -12.56 -5.14
C MET A 45 2.39 -13.58 -4.47
N ASP A 46 3.70 -13.37 -4.59
CA ASP A 46 4.72 -14.26 -4.01
C ASP A 46 5.16 -13.84 -2.59
N ASN A 47 4.89 -12.58 -2.23
CA ASN A 47 5.24 -11.99 -0.95
C ASN A 47 4.08 -11.11 -0.43
N GLU A 48 3.45 -11.49 0.68
CA GLU A 48 2.32 -10.73 1.25
C GLU A 48 2.67 -9.28 1.66
N TYR A 49 3.95 -8.98 1.83
CA TYR A 49 4.46 -7.65 2.16
C TYR A 49 4.80 -6.82 0.91
N GLY A 50 4.83 -7.43 -0.27
CA GLY A 50 5.23 -6.78 -1.53
C GLY A 50 6.69 -6.31 -1.58
N ALA A 51 7.49 -6.74 -0.61
CA ALA A 51 8.88 -6.32 -0.44
C ALA A 51 9.84 -7.11 -1.35
N ARG A 52 10.99 -6.51 -1.65
CA ARG A 52 12.05 -7.12 -2.46
C ARG A 52 12.63 -8.40 -1.86
N PHE A 53 12.76 -8.43 -0.54
CA PHE A 53 13.30 -9.57 0.19
C PHE A 53 12.16 -10.36 0.84
N PRO A 54 12.23 -11.71 0.82
CA PRO A 54 11.32 -12.51 1.63
C PRO A 54 11.54 -12.12 3.09
N VAL A 55 10.48 -11.61 3.71
CA VAL A 55 10.51 -11.31 5.15
C VAL A 55 10.47 -12.67 5.82
N ASP A 56 11.63 -13.16 6.27
CA ASP A 56 11.74 -14.34 7.11
C ASP A 56 10.83 -14.08 8.31
N GLY A 57 9.65 -14.71 8.35
CA GLY A 57 8.63 -14.56 9.40
C GLY A 57 9.07 -14.97 10.80
N LYS A 58 10.37 -14.92 11.10
CA LYS A 58 10.92 -14.87 12.45
C LYS A 58 10.23 -13.72 13.18
N MET A 59 9.66 -14.06 14.32
CA MET A 59 8.70 -13.28 15.11
C MET A 59 9.15 -11.89 15.60
N ASP A 60 10.30 -11.39 15.15
CA ASP A 60 10.92 -10.14 15.58
C ASP A 60 10.74 -8.99 14.56
N ASP A 61 10.43 -9.30 13.29
CA ASP A 61 10.06 -8.24 12.35
C ASP A 61 8.58 -7.89 12.56
N HIS A 62 8.31 -6.90 13.42
CA HIS A 62 6.96 -6.38 13.69
C HIS A 62 6.31 -5.67 12.47
N ARG A 63 6.72 -6.05 11.25
CA ARG A 63 6.24 -5.54 9.98
C ARG A 63 4.77 -5.89 9.77
N ARG A 64 4.05 -4.95 9.16
CA ARG A 64 2.66 -5.13 8.74
C ARG A 64 2.61 -5.22 7.23
N THR A 65 1.65 -6.01 6.72
CA THR A 65 1.36 -6.10 5.29
C THR A 65 0.97 -4.76 4.67
N SER A 66 0.44 -3.83 5.46
CA SER A 66 0.22 -2.45 5.02
C SER A 66 0.11 -1.51 6.23
N TYR A 67 0.69 -0.31 6.07
CA TYR A 67 0.56 0.79 7.02
C TYR A 67 -0.53 1.80 6.60
N ALA A 68 -1.30 1.53 5.54
CA ALA A 68 -2.36 2.43 5.03
C ALA A 68 -3.49 2.66 6.05
N PHE A 69 -3.66 1.73 6.99
CA PHE A 69 -4.65 1.81 8.07
C PHE A 69 -4.04 2.26 9.40
N GLY A 70 -2.84 2.84 9.37
CA GLY A 70 -2.07 3.19 10.56
C GLY A 70 -1.43 1.97 11.22
N ALA A 71 -0.89 2.19 12.42
CA ALA A 71 -0.13 1.19 13.16
C ALA A 71 -0.33 1.30 14.66
N VAL A 72 0.09 0.24 15.37
CA VAL A 72 0.15 0.20 16.84
C VAL A 72 -1.22 0.50 17.46
N ARG A 73 -1.28 1.26 18.56
CA ARG A 73 -2.47 1.53 19.38
C ARG A 73 -3.56 2.34 18.66
N ARG A 74 -3.25 2.93 17.51
CA ARG A 74 -4.17 3.77 16.71
C ARG A 74 -4.43 3.20 15.31
N VAL A 75 -4.29 1.88 15.16
CA VAL A 75 -4.69 1.20 13.93
C VAL A 75 -6.19 1.39 13.69
N CYS A 76 -6.59 1.59 12.43
CA CYS A 76 -7.97 1.82 12.04
C CYS A 76 -8.85 0.62 12.45
N PRO A 77 -9.86 0.82 13.33
CA PRO A 77 -10.75 -0.27 13.75
C PRO A 77 -11.60 -0.81 12.59
N GLY A 78 -11.83 0.02 11.56
CA GLY A 78 -12.57 -0.33 10.36
C GLY A 78 -11.76 -1.07 9.28
N GLN A 79 -10.48 -1.38 9.51
CA GLN A 79 -9.60 -1.97 8.48
C GLN A 79 -10.19 -3.24 7.84
N ARG A 80 -10.77 -4.14 8.64
CA ARG A 80 -11.37 -5.38 8.14
C ARG A 80 -12.60 -5.11 7.28
N LEU A 81 -13.47 -4.21 7.73
CA LEU A 81 -14.65 -3.82 6.97
C LEU A 81 -14.25 -3.16 5.64
N ALA A 82 -13.29 -2.24 5.66
CA ALA A 82 -12.80 -1.57 4.46
C ALA A 82 -12.23 -2.56 3.44
N LYS A 83 -11.36 -3.49 3.87
CA LYS A 83 -10.79 -4.53 2.99
C LYS A 83 -11.87 -5.41 2.35
N ASN A 84 -12.81 -5.90 3.15
CA ASN A 84 -13.87 -6.77 2.65
C ASN A 84 -14.82 -6.03 1.68
N SER A 85 -15.23 -4.81 2.04
CA SER A 85 -16.09 -3.99 1.20
C SER A 85 -15.40 -3.62 -0.13
N LEU A 86 -14.11 -3.28 -0.09
CA LEU A 86 -13.34 -2.98 -1.30
C LEU A 86 -13.27 -4.20 -2.23
N MET A 87 -12.96 -5.39 -1.69
CA MET A 87 -12.92 -6.62 -2.47
C MET A 87 -14.25 -6.93 -3.15
N LEU A 88 -15.35 -6.82 -2.40
CA LEU A 88 -16.70 -7.05 -2.94
C LEU A 88 -17.08 -6.03 -4.01
N ASN A 89 -16.75 -4.76 -3.80
CA ASN A 89 -17.05 -3.71 -4.77
C ASN A 89 -16.23 -3.87 -6.05
N MET A 90 -14.94 -4.20 -5.95
CA MET A 90 -14.10 -4.47 -7.13
C MET A 90 -14.64 -5.66 -7.94
N ALA A 91 -15.01 -6.76 -7.27
CA ALA A 91 -15.59 -7.93 -7.94
C ALA A 91 -16.91 -7.59 -8.65
N LYS A 92 -17.78 -6.80 -8.01
CA LYS A 92 -19.05 -6.35 -8.62
C LYS A 92 -18.83 -5.46 -9.83
N ILE A 93 -17.89 -4.52 -9.75
CA ILE A 93 -17.57 -3.61 -10.86
C ILE A 93 -17.03 -4.43 -12.03
N ALA A 94 -16.10 -5.35 -11.79
CA ALA A 94 -15.52 -6.21 -12.83
C ALA A 94 -16.56 -7.14 -13.48
N TRP A 95 -17.54 -7.62 -12.71
CA TRP A 95 -18.63 -8.45 -13.25
C TRP A 95 -19.66 -7.64 -14.05
N ALA A 96 -20.01 -6.44 -13.57
CA ALA A 96 -21.09 -5.65 -14.16
C ALA A 96 -20.65 -4.78 -15.35
N PHE A 97 -19.37 -4.37 -15.39
CA PHE A 97 -18.87 -3.39 -16.36
C PHE A 97 -17.57 -3.85 -17.02
N GLY A 98 -17.47 -3.66 -18.34
CA GLY A 98 -16.19 -3.68 -19.04
C GLY A 98 -15.53 -2.32 -18.88
N SER A 99 -14.35 -2.27 -18.26
CA SER A 99 -13.55 -1.05 -18.19
C SER A 99 -12.59 -0.99 -19.37
N ALA A 100 -12.60 0.11 -20.10
CA ALA A 100 -11.60 0.44 -21.11
C ALA A 100 -11.09 1.85 -20.80
N PRO A 101 -9.78 2.11 -20.95
CA PRO A 101 -9.29 3.48 -20.90
C PRO A 101 -10.02 4.27 -21.98
N GLU A 102 -10.48 5.48 -21.64
CA GLU A 102 -10.95 6.42 -22.65
C GLU A 102 -9.80 6.60 -23.66
N PRO A 103 -10.04 6.44 -24.97
CA PRO A 103 -8.99 6.74 -25.94
C PRO A 103 -8.61 8.20 -25.73
N SER A 104 -7.37 8.43 -25.31
CA SER A 104 -6.83 9.76 -25.08
C SER A 104 -7.17 10.62 -26.30
N THR A 105 -7.88 11.74 -26.07
CA THR A 105 -8.51 12.60 -27.08
C THR A 105 -7.54 13.35 -28.00
N TRP A 106 -6.38 12.78 -28.31
CA TRP A 106 -5.39 13.32 -29.25
C TRP A 106 -4.90 12.37 -30.35
N THR A 107 -5.30 11.10 -30.36
CA THR A 107 -4.99 10.21 -31.48
C THR A 107 -6.26 9.79 -32.21
N THR A 108 -6.81 10.71 -33.00
CA THR A 108 -7.58 10.35 -34.18
C THR A 108 -6.64 9.62 -35.12
N THR A 109 -6.67 8.29 -35.16
CA THR A 109 -6.64 7.49 -36.39
C THR A 109 -7.05 6.07 -36.05
N SER A 110 -8.09 5.62 -36.75
CA SER A 110 -8.66 4.28 -36.83
C SER A 110 -7.67 3.12 -36.67
N ALA A 111 -7.84 2.32 -35.62
CA ALA A 111 -7.43 0.91 -35.61
C ALA A 111 -8.51 0.08 -34.88
N PRO A 112 -8.87 -1.11 -35.39
CA PRO A 112 -10.00 -1.88 -34.87
C PRO A 112 -9.70 -2.46 -33.48
N PRO A 113 -10.74 -2.73 -32.67
CA PRO A 113 -10.58 -3.18 -31.30
C PRO A 113 -9.99 -4.59 -31.29
N THR A 114 -8.70 -4.70 -30.96
CA THR A 114 -8.12 -6.01 -30.63
C THR A 114 -8.65 -6.39 -29.27
N GLN A 115 -9.37 -7.51 -29.22
CA GLN A 115 -9.94 -8.05 -27.99
C GLN A 115 -8.84 -8.30 -26.96
N ILE A 116 -8.99 -7.70 -25.78
CA ILE A 116 -8.29 -8.15 -24.59
C ILE A 116 -9.03 -9.40 -24.13
N VAL A 117 -8.46 -10.56 -24.43
CA VAL A 117 -8.88 -11.85 -23.87
C VAL A 117 -8.19 -11.99 -22.50
N PHE A 118 -8.98 -12.31 -21.49
CA PHE A 118 -8.51 -12.63 -20.13
C PHE A 118 -7.62 -13.86 -20.10
#